data_AF-A0A2G4GJD6-F1
#
_entry.id   AF-A0A2G4GJD6-F1
#
_cell.length_a   1.000
_cell.length_b   1.000
_cell.length_c   1.000
_cell.angle_alpha   90.00
_cell.angle_beta   90.00
_cell.angle_gamma   90.00
#
_symmetry.space_group_name_H-M   'P 1'
#
loop_
_entity.id
_entity.type
_entity.pdbx_description
1 polymer ?
#
loop_
_entity_poly.entity_id
_entity_poly.type
_entity_poly.pdbx_seq_one_letter_code
_entity_poly.pdbx_strand_id
1 'polypeptide(L)'
;LISLCMLYLFKSARILICSLIPNLIPLVITAGVMGWVGVPLKPSTVLVFSVALGIAIDITIRFLVNYKQELPTYKNDIYATVTATIQNTGLSIVYTSLVLIAGFIIFCFSSFGGTIALGWLTSITLLVATITNLVLLPVLLLNLRKK
;
A
#
# COMPACT_ATOMS: atom_id res chain seq x y z
N LEU A 1 15.67 2.80 5.45
CA LEU A 1 15.36 1.48 6.02
C LEU A 1 14.55 0.59 5.06
N ILE A 2 13.38 1.05 4.59
CA ILE A 2 12.51 0.31 3.64
C ILE A 2 13.21 -0.04 2.31
N SER A 3 13.87 0.94 1.68
CA SER A 3 14.64 0.69 0.45
C SER A 3 15.75 -0.35 0.65
N LEU A 4 16.37 -0.38 1.82
CA LEU A 4 17.40 -1.37 2.19
C LEU A 4 16.79 -2.77 2.37
N CYS A 5 15.64 -2.91 3.04
CA CYS A 5 14.94 -4.20 3.16
C CYS A 5 14.52 -4.75 1.79
N MET A 6 14.00 -3.93 0.89
CA MET A 6 13.64 -4.37 -0.46
C MET A 6 14.85 -4.68 -1.35
N LEU A 7 15.93 -3.88 -1.26
CA LEU A 7 17.21 -4.19 -1.93
C LEU A 7 17.78 -5.53 -1.44
N TYR A 8 17.66 -5.80 -0.14
CA TYR A 8 18.11 -7.05 0.45
C TYR A 8 17.22 -8.24 0.07
N LEU A 9 15.90 -8.04 -0.05
CA LEU A 9 14.97 -9.13 -0.36
C LEU A 9 15.00 -9.57 -1.83
N PHE A 10 15.14 -8.64 -2.79
CA PHE A 10 15.08 -8.95 -4.23
C PHE A 10 16.39 -8.74 -4.99
N LYS A 11 17.43 -8.16 -4.36
CA LYS A 11 18.72 -7.87 -5.01
C LYS A 11 18.61 -7.15 -6.37
N SER A 12 17.50 -6.46 -6.62
CA SER A 12 17.22 -5.82 -7.91
C SER A 12 16.53 -4.48 -7.71
N ALA A 13 17.23 -3.40 -8.07
CA ALA A 13 16.72 -2.03 -8.01
C ALA A 13 15.48 -1.80 -8.90
N ARG A 14 15.26 -2.64 -9.91
CA ARG A 14 14.09 -2.53 -10.81
C ARG A 14 12.78 -2.88 -10.10
N ILE A 15 12.82 -3.88 -9.22
CA ILE A 15 11.65 -4.31 -8.42
C ILE A 15 11.32 -3.24 -7.38
N LEU A 16 12.33 -2.58 -6.82
CA LEU A 16 12.17 -1.46 -5.89
C LEU A 16 11.46 -0.25 -6.53
N ILE A 17 11.90 0.16 -7.73
CA ILE A 17 11.28 1.30 -8.43
C ILE A 17 9.84 0.96 -8.84
N CYS A 18 9.60 -0.27 -9.30
CA CYS A 18 8.27 -0.72 -9.68
C CYS A 18 7.31 -0.84 -8.49
N SER A 19 7.81 -1.14 -7.29
CA SER A 19 6.99 -1.22 -6.07
C SER A 19 6.69 0.14 -5.44
N LEU A 20 7.49 1.16 -5.77
CA LEU A 20 7.24 2.56 -5.37
C LEU A 20 6.06 3.19 -6.14
N ILE A 21 5.83 2.79 -7.39
CA ILE A 21 4.74 3.29 -8.24
C ILE A 21 3.35 3.08 -7.60
N PRO A 22 2.95 1.86 -7.20
CA PRO A 22 1.64 1.65 -6.56
C PRO A 22 1.50 2.34 -5.21
N ASN A 23 2.61 2.74 -4.57
CA ASN A 23 2.59 3.47 -3.31
C ASN A 23 2.45 4.99 -3.50
N LEU A 24 2.81 5.52 -4.68
CA LEU A 24 2.61 6.92 -5.03
C LEU A 24 1.16 7.22 -5.44
N ILE A 25 0.48 6.29 -6.09
CA ILE A 25 -0.90 6.46 -6.57
C ILE A 25 -1.87 6.89 -5.44
N PRO A 26 -1.90 6.24 -4.26
CA PRO A 26 -2.76 6.65 -3.17
C PRO A 26 -2.45 8.06 -2.68
N LEU A 27 -1.16 8.43 -2.61
CA LEU A 27 -0.74 9.76 -2.17
C LEU A 27 -1.16 10.84 -3.16
N VAL A 28 -1.03 10.58 -4.47
CA VAL A 28 -1.48 11.49 -5.52
C VAL A 28 -3.00 11.66 -5.47
N ILE A 29 -3.75 10.56 -5.28
CA ILE A 29 -5.21 10.62 -5.14
C ILE A 29 -5.59 11.43 -3.91
N THR A 30 -4.93 11.23 -2.77
CA THR A 30 -5.18 12.00 -1.55
C THR A 30 -4.86 13.47 -1.72
N ALA A 31 -3.73 13.80 -2.36
CA ALA A 31 -3.39 15.19 -2.69
C ALA A 31 -4.42 15.82 -3.63
N GLY A 32 -4.90 15.08 -4.63
CA GLY A 32 -5.96 15.52 -5.54
C GLY A 32 -7.29 15.76 -4.82
N VAL A 33 -7.70 14.85 -3.94
CA VAL A 33 -8.89 15.00 -3.10
C VAL A 33 -8.76 16.20 -2.17
N MET A 34 -7.60 16.40 -1.54
CA MET A 34 -7.33 17.58 -0.70
C MET A 34 -7.43 18.88 -1.51
N GLY A 35 -6.85 18.91 -2.70
CA GLY A 35 -6.91 20.06 -3.60
C GLY A 35 -8.34 20.37 -4.06
N TRP A 36 -9.14 19.34 -4.33
CA TRP A 36 -10.52 19.51 -4.77
C TRP A 36 -11.46 19.96 -3.64
N VAL A 37 -11.30 19.42 -2.43
CA VAL A 37 -12.09 19.80 -1.25
C VAL A 37 -11.61 21.12 -0.63
N GLY A 38 -10.46 21.65 -1.08
CA GLY A 38 -9.89 22.90 -0.56
C GLY A 38 -9.31 22.77 0.85
N VAL A 39 -8.86 21.56 1.22
CA VAL A 39 -8.25 21.31 2.54
C VAL A 39 -6.83 21.87 2.56
N PRO A 40 -6.53 22.90 3.37
CA PRO A 40 -5.20 23.47 3.42
C PRO A 40 -4.19 22.47 4.03
N LEU A 41 -2.97 22.49 3.50
CA LEU A 41 -1.85 21.75 4.06
C LEU A 41 -1.52 22.28 5.47
N LYS A 42 -1.96 21.54 6.49
CA LYS A 42 -1.66 21.77 7.90
C LYS A 42 -0.76 20.65 8.42
N PRO A 43 -0.07 20.84 9.55
CA PRO A 43 0.73 19.78 10.17
C PRO A 43 -0.06 18.47 10.34
N SER A 44 -1.36 18.55 10.68
CA SER A 44 -2.24 17.40 10.81
C SER A 44 -2.49 16.64 9.50
N THR A 45 -2.54 17.32 8.35
CA THR A 45 -2.79 16.68 7.05
C THR A 45 -1.51 16.13 6.43
N VAL A 46 -0.34 16.73 6.74
CA VAL A 46 0.97 16.19 6.32
C VAL A 46 1.22 14.82 6.96
N LEU A 47 0.75 14.60 8.19
CA LEU A 47 0.81 13.29 8.86
C LEU A 47 0.08 12.19 8.07
N VAL A 48 -1.00 12.52 7.35
CA VAL A 48 -1.73 11.56 6.50
C VAL A 48 -0.79 10.95 5.47
N PHE A 49 0.01 11.77 4.78
CA PHE A 49 0.94 11.28 3.76
C PHE A 49 2.00 10.35 4.35
N SER A 50 2.56 10.70 5.51
CA SER A 50 3.55 9.86 6.20
C SER A 50 2.99 8.52 6.63
N VAL A 51 1.79 8.52 7.23
CA VAL A 51 1.11 7.29 7.70
C VAL A 51 0.70 6.43 6.51
N ALA A 52 0.06 7.03 5.50
CA ALA A 52 -0.37 6.33 4.30
C ALA A 52 0.81 5.70 3.55
N LEU A 53 1.91 6.42 3.37
CA LEU A 53 3.12 5.90 2.75
C LEU A 53 3.67 4.70 3.54
N GLY A 54 3.74 4.81 4.87
CA GLY A 54 4.22 3.73 5.73
C GLY A 54 3.37 2.46 5.60
N ILE A 55 2.04 2.60 5.61
CA ILE A 55 1.11 1.46 5.50
C ILE A 55 1.12 0.87 4.08
N ALA A 56 1.14 1.70 3.05
CA ALA A 56 1.20 1.24 1.66
C ALA A 56 2.46 0.39 1.43
N ILE A 57 3.60 0.84 1.96
CA ILE A 57 4.87 0.11 1.94
C ILE A 57 4.79 -1.21 2.72
N ASP A 58 4.19 -1.21 3.91
CA ASP A 58 4.02 -2.43 4.71
C ASP A 58 3.23 -3.50 3.94
N ILE A 59 2.13 -3.10 3.28
CA ILE A 59 1.34 -3.98 2.41
C ILE A 59 2.20 -4.56 1.30
N THR A 60 3.00 -3.72 0.63
CA THR A 60 3.90 -4.17 -0.43
C THR A 60 4.94 -5.17 0.08
N ILE A 61 5.58 -4.89 1.23
CA ILE A 61 6.58 -5.77 1.84
C ILE A 61 5.95 -7.10 2.19
N ARG A 62 4.78 -7.08 2.85
CA ARG A 62 4.06 -8.29 3.24
C ARG A 62 3.75 -9.17 2.04
N PHE A 63 3.22 -8.58 0.97
CA PHE A 63 2.96 -9.31 -0.27
C PHE A 63 4.23 -9.94 -0.83
N LEU A 64 5.31 -9.16 -0.93
CA LEU A 64 6.56 -9.61 -1.51
C LEU A 64 7.29 -10.69 -0.69
N VAL A 65 7.23 -10.62 0.64
CA VAL A 65 7.80 -11.63 1.54
C VAL A 65 7.07 -12.97 1.35
N ASN A 66 5.74 -12.95 1.34
CA ASN A 66 4.94 -14.16 1.12
C ASN A 66 5.17 -14.73 -0.29
N TYR A 67 5.20 -13.88 -1.32
CA TYR A 67 5.55 -14.29 -2.67
C TYR A 67 6.91 -15.02 -2.74
N LYS A 68 7.94 -14.48 -2.07
CA LYS A 68 9.27 -15.10 -2.05
C LYS A 68 9.28 -16.44 -1.29
N GLN A 69 8.46 -16.57 -0.26
CA GLN A 69 8.32 -17.81 0.53
C GLN A 69 7.53 -18.88 -0.21
N GLU A 70 6.55 -18.51 -1.03
CA GLU A 70 5.74 -19.44 -1.82
C GLU A 70 6.44 -19.87 -3.13
N LEU A 71 7.38 -19.08 -3.65
CA LEU A 71 8.09 -19.36 -4.90
C LEU A 71 8.75 -20.76 -4.98
N PRO A 72 9.43 -21.27 -3.94
CA PRO A 72 10.01 -22.62 -3.94
C PRO A 72 8.93 -23.71 -3.93
N THR A 73 7.79 -23.45 -3.28
CA THR A 73 6.67 -24.40 -3.15
C THR A 73 6.01 -24.66 -4.50
N TYR A 74 5.96 -23.66 -5.37
CA TYR A 74 5.39 -23.76 -6.72
C TYR A 74 6.45 -24.03 -7.81
N LYS A 75 7.60 -24.64 -7.47
CA LYS A 75 8.67 -24.98 -8.44
C LYS A 75 9.15 -23.80 -9.30
N ASN A 76 9.16 -22.58 -8.73
CA ASN A 76 9.48 -21.33 -9.44
C ASN A 76 8.48 -20.90 -10.53
N ASP A 77 7.28 -21.49 -10.59
CA ASP A 77 6.20 -20.98 -11.44
C ASP A 77 5.63 -19.69 -10.85
N ILE A 78 5.94 -18.59 -11.53
CA ILE A 78 5.59 -17.23 -11.12
C ILE A 78 4.08 -17.03 -11.15
N TYR A 79 3.40 -17.51 -12.18
CA TYR A 79 1.95 -17.28 -12.33
C TYR A 79 1.19 -18.00 -11.22
N ALA A 80 1.56 -19.26 -10.96
CA ALA A 80 0.99 -20.03 -9.86
C ALA A 80 1.31 -19.39 -8.50
N THR A 81 2.54 -18.95 -8.29
CA THR A 81 2.96 -18.32 -7.03
C THR A 81 2.24 -17.00 -6.79
N VAL A 82 2.19 -16.09 -7.76
CA VAL A 82 1.50 -14.79 -7.60
C VAL A 82 0.01 -15.01 -7.30
N THR A 83 -0.63 -15.95 -8.00
CA THR A 83 -2.05 -16.26 -7.79
C THR A 83 -2.29 -16.81 -6.38
N ALA A 84 -1.46 -17.76 -5.93
CA ALA A 84 -1.53 -18.30 -4.58
C ALA A 84 -1.29 -17.23 -3.51
N THR A 85 -0.30 -16.36 -3.71
CA THR A 85 0.04 -15.29 -2.78
C THR A 85 -1.10 -14.29 -2.67
N ILE A 86 -1.77 -13.94 -3.77
CA ILE A 86 -2.98 -13.11 -3.75
C ILE A 86 -4.09 -13.79 -2.94
N GLN A 87 -4.33 -15.08 -3.16
CA GLN A 87 -5.41 -15.80 -2.46
C GLN A 87 -5.16 -15.91 -0.95
N ASN A 88 -3.93 -16.24 -0.54
CA ASN A 88 -3.58 -16.39 0.87
C ASN A 88 -3.33 -15.04 1.57
N THR A 89 -2.44 -14.23 0.99
CA THR A 89 -1.97 -12.99 1.63
C THR A 89 -2.92 -11.83 1.36
N GLY A 90 -3.62 -11.84 0.22
CA GLY A 90 -4.53 -10.76 -0.15
C GLY A 90 -5.68 -10.60 0.83
N LEU A 91 -6.31 -11.70 1.26
CA LEU A 91 -7.33 -11.65 2.30
C LEU A 91 -6.78 -11.05 3.60
N SER A 92 -5.60 -11.48 4.05
CA SER A 92 -4.94 -10.94 5.25
C SER A 92 -4.67 -9.44 5.16
N ILE A 93 -4.23 -8.95 3.98
CA ILE A 93 -4.03 -7.53 3.72
C ILE A 93 -5.35 -6.75 3.81
N VAL A 94 -6.43 -7.27 3.21
CA VAL A 94 -7.76 -6.65 3.23
C VAL A 94 -8.27 -6.53 4.66
N TYR A 95 -8.19 -7.60 5.46
CA TYR A 95 -8.62 -7.55 6.87
C TYR A 95 -7.85 -6.49 7.68
N THR A 96 -6.53 -6.46 7.54
CA THR A 96 -5.71 -5.47 8.26
C THR A 96 -6.08 -4.06 7.83
N SER A 97 -6.32 -3.85 6.53
CA SER A 97 -6.71 -2.56 5.96
C SER A 97 -8.08 -2.11 6.47
N LEU A 98 -9.06 -3.01 6.54
CA LEU A 98 -10.38 -2.71 7.09
C LEU A 98 -10.32 -2.28 8.55
N VAL A 99 -9.51 -2.98 9.37
CA VAL A 99 -9.31 -2.60 10.78
C VAL A 99 -8.68 -1.21 10.88
N LEU A 100 -7.68 -0.90 10.06
CA LEU A 100 -7.05 0.42 10.03
C LEU A 100 -8.03 1.51 9.58
N ILE A 101 -8.79 1.26 8.50
CA ILE A 101 -9.82 2.19 8.01
C ILE A 101 -10.85 2.47 9.09
N ALA A 102 -11.33 1.45 9.80
CA ALA A 102 -12.26 1.61 10.91
C ALA A 102 -11.64 2.44 12.05
N GLY A 103 -10.37 2.18 12.38
CA GLY A 103 -9.63 2.96 13.39
C GLY A 103 -9.50 4.45 13.03
N PHE A 104 -9.19 4.76 11.77
CA PHE A 104 -9.10 6.15 11.31
C PHE A 104 -10.47 6.84 11.17
N ILE A 105 -11.54 6.09 10.86
CA ILE A 105 -12.91 6.64 10.82
C ILE A 105 -13.31 7.20 12.19
N ILE A 106 -12.87 6.60 13.30
CA ILE A 106 -13.18 7.09 14.66
C ILE A 106 -12.69 8.55 14.84
N PHE A 107 -11.59 8.95 14.19
CA PHE A 107 -11.09 10.32 14.26
C PHE A 107 -12.01 11.36 13.60
N CYS A 108 -12.95 10.93 12.74
CA CYS A 108 -13.96 11.81 12.18
C CYS A 108 -14.95 12.33 13.22
N PHE A 109 -15.10 11.63 14.37
CA PHE A 109 -15.94 12.07 15.49
C PHE A 109 -15.24 13.06 16.43
N SER A 110 -14.00 13.44 16.15
CA SER A 110 -13.27 14.42 16.97
C SER A 110 -13.86 15.83 16.83
N SER A 111 -13.76 16.64 17.88
CA SER A 111 -14.11 18.07 17.85
C SER A 111 -13.03 18.95 17.19
N PHE A 112 -11.84 18.40 16.95
CA PHE A 112 -10.73 19.13 16.33
C PHE A 112 -10.68 18.90 14.82
N GLY A 113 -10.91 19.96 14.03
CA GLY A 113 -10.99 19.87 12.56
C GLY A 113 -9.76 19.26 11.88
N GLY A 114 -8.57 19.40 12.47
CA GLY A 114 -7.35 18.74 11.97
C GLY A 114 -7.38 17.21 12.12
N THR A 115 -7.99 16.71 13.19
CA THR A 115 -8.16 15.27 13.47
C THR A 115 -9.27 14.67 12.62
N ILE A 116 -10.35 15.42 12.40
CA ILE A 116 -11.40 15.03 11.45
C ILE A 116 -10.78 14.84 10.06
N ALA A 117 -10.01 15.84 9.59
CA ALA A 117 -9.32 15.78 8.30
C ALA A 117 -8.40 14.58 8.20
N LEU A 118 -7.60 14.31 9.24
CA LEU A 118 -6.75 13.13 9.32
C LEU A 118 -7.56 11.84 9.17
N GLY A 119 -8.70 11.71 9.86
CA GLY A 119 -9.51 10.50 9.85
C GLY A 119 -10.01 10.14 8.45
N TRP A 120 -10.81 11.01 7.83
CA TRP A 120 -11.42 10.68 6.55
C TRP A 120 -10.41 10.61 5.41
N LEU A 121 -9.40 11.49 5.37
CA LEU A 121 -8.36 11.44 4.33
C LEU A 121 -7.54 10.16 4.44
N THR A 122 -7.12 9.77 5.64
CA THR A 122 -6.33 8.55 5.82
C THR A 122 -7.14 7.31 5.44
N SER A 123 -8.41 7.24 5.83
CA SER A 123 -9.29 6.12 5.46
C SER A 123 -9.46 5.97 3.95
N ILE A 124 -9.67 7.07 3.21
CA ILE A 124 -9.71 7.04 1.74
C ILE A 124 -8.36 6.59 1.18
N THR A 125 -7.27 7.16 1.68
CA THR A 125 -5.92 6.83 1.21
C THR A 125 -5.63 5.35 1.38
N LEU A 126 -6.00 4.77 2.53
CA LEU A 126 -5.81 3.35 2.81
C LEU A 126 -6.63 2.47 1.90
N LEU A 127 -7.90 2.81 1.67
CA LEU A 127 -8.75 2.07 0.76
C LEU A 127 -8.14 2.02 -0.65
N VAL A 128 -7.68 3.18 -1.14
CA VAL A 128 -6.99 3.29 -2.43
C VAL A 128 -5.65 2.53 -2.43
N ALA A 129 -4.88 2.60 -1.34
CA ALA A 129 -3.60 1.90 -1.20
C ALA A 129 -3.76 0.39 -1.23
N THR A 130 -4.79 -0.14 -0.56
CA THR A 130 -5.09 -1.58 -0.54
C THR A 130 -5.51 -2.06 -1.93
N ILE A 131 -6.41 -1.35 -2.61
CA ILE A 131 -6.83 -1.70 -3.97
C ILE A 131 -5.64 -1.63 -4.93
N THR A 132 -4.88 -0.53 -4.88
CA THR A 132 -3.74 -0.33 -5.79
C THR A 132 -2.66 -1.39 -5.55
N ASN A 133 -2.29 -1.69 -4.31
CA ASN A 133 -1.30 -2.73 -4.05
C ASN A 133 -1.80 -4.12 -4.43
N LEU A 134 -3.07 -4.47 -4.18
CA LEU A 134 -3.58 -5.80 -4.54
C LEU A 134 -3.78 -6.01 -6.05
N VAL A 135 -4.02 -4.94 -6.81
CA VAL A 135 -4.25 -5.01 -8.26
C VAL A 135 -2.97 -4.74 -9.05
N LEU A 136 -2.28 -3.63 -8.77
CA LEU A 136 -1.14 -3.18 -9.57
C LEU A 136 0.13 -3.98 -9.28
N LEU A 137 0.36 -4.36 -8.01
CA LEU A 137 1.57 -5.09 -7.62
C LEU A 137 1.70 -6.46 -8.32
N PRO A 138 0.66 -7.33 -8.38
CA PRO A 138 0.77 -8.58 -9.10
C PRO A 138 0.93 -8.38 -10.61
N VAL A 139 0.23 -7.39 -11.19
CA VAL A 139 0.39 -7.05 -12.62
C VAL A 139 1.83 -6.63 -12.93
N LEU A 140 2.43 -5.79 -12.10
CA LEU A 140 3.84 -5.37 -12.24
C LEU A 140 4.80 -6.54 -12.09
N LEU A 141 4.58 -7.44 -11.14
CA LEU A 141 5.40 -8.64 -10.94
C LEU A 141 5.33 -9.60 -12.15
N LEU A 142 4.14 -9.79 -12.72
CA LEU A 142 3.95 -10.61 -13.92
C LEU A 142 4.62 -9.99 -15.16
N ASN A 143 4.60 -8.66 -15.29
CA ASN A 143 5.14 -7.96 -16.46
C ASN A 143 6.68 -7.82 -16.42
N LEU A 144 7.27 -7.62 -15.24
CA LEU A 144 8.71 -7.45 -15.04
C LEU A 144 9.58 -8.66 -15.46
N ARG A 145 8.99 -9.86 -15.53
CA ARG A 145 9.72 -11.11 -15.81
C ARG A 145 9.34 -11.74 -17.15
N LYS A 146 8.58 -11.01 -17.98
CA LYS A 146 8.33 -11.34 -19.39
C LYS A 146 9.54 -11.02 -20.30
N LYS A 147 10.75 -10.87 -19.74
CA LYS A 147 12.01 -10.64 -20.44
C LYS A 147 13.10 -11.54 -19.88
#